data_AF-A0A7W1C0N2-F1
#
_entry.id   AF-A0A7W1C0N2-F1
#
_cell.length_a   1.000
_cell.length_b   1.000
_cell.length_c   1.000
_cell.angle_alpha   90.00
_cell.angle_beta   90.00
_cell.angle_gamma   90.00
#
_symmetry.space_group_name_H-M   'P 1'
#
loop_
_entity.id
_entity.type
_entity.pdbx_description
1 polymer ?
#
loop_
_entity_poly.entity_id
_entity_poly.type
_entity_poly.pdbx_seq_one_letter_code
_entity_poly.pdbx_strand_id
1 'polypeptide(L)'
;MSESTLPGRPAATETTPQSWQQTLGRIAARLSARSMVPVWLMVIFLLSATLRFTGVNWDAGTHRHPDERFLTQVITGVRWPSSFGEYLHGEVSPLNPRNNSYT
;
A
#
# COMPACT_ATOMS: atom_id res chain seq x y z
N MET A 1 21.39 -57.58 -33.98
CA MET A 1 20.67 -56.68 -33.06
C MET A 1 21.58 -56.51 -31.85
N SER A 2 22.42 -55.47 -31.84
CA SER A 2 23.33 -55.19 -30.72
C SER A 2 22.74 -54.02 -29.94
N GLU A 3 22.32 -54.30 -28.70
CA GLU A 3 21.82 -53.34 -27.74
C GLU A 3 22.89 -52.29 -27.41
N SER A 4 22.56 -51.02 -27.68
CA SER A 4 23.33 -49.87 -27.22
C SER A 4 22.94 -49.57 -25.76
N THR A 5 23.69 -50.11 -24.81
CA THR A 5 23.55 -49.76 -23.40
C THR A 5 24.14 -48.36 -23.18
N LEU A 6 23.26 -47.36 -23.05
CA LEU A 6 23.65 -46.01 -22.62
C LEU A 6 24.09 -46.07 -21.14
N PRO A 7 25.23 -45.47 -20.75
CA PRO A 7 25.64 -45.43 -19.35
C PRO A 7 24.64 -44.61 -18.53
N GLY A 8 24.20 -45.19 -17.40
CA GLY A 8 23.25 -44.60 -16.48
C GLY A 8 23.67 -43.20 -16.02
N ARG A 9 22.82 -42.21 -16.26
CA ARG A 9 22.96 -40.84 -15.79
C ARG A 9 22.93 -40.85 -14.24
N PRO A 10 23.95 -40.33 -13.54
CA PRO A 10 23.94 -40.34 -12.08
C PRO A 10 22.75 -39.50 -11.58
N ALA A 11 21.97 -40.07 -10.66
CA ALA A 11 20.90 -39.37 -9.96
C ALA A 11 21.53 -38.17 -9.23
N ALA A 12 21.11 -36.96 -9.60
CA ALA A 12 21.52 -35.75 -8.91
C ALA A 12 21.09 -35.87 -7.44
N THR A 13 22.05 -36.06 -6.55
CA THR A 13 21.81 -35.98 -5.11
C THR A 13 21.51 -34.52 -4.78
N GLU A 14 20.22 -34.21 -4.60
CA GLU A 14 19.74 -32.93 -4.10
C GLU A 14 20.16 -32.76 -2.62
N THR A 15 21.43 -32.45 -2.38
CA THR A 15 21.90 -32.08 -1.04
C THR A 15 21.50 -30.65 -0.75
N THR A 16 20.20 -30.42 -0.50
CA THR A 16 19.76 -29.15 0.09
C THR A 16 20.43 -29.04 1.47
N PRO A 17 21.30 -28.05 1.72
CA PRO A 17 22.04 -28.02 2.97
C PRO A 17 21.09 -27.73 4.13
N GLN A 18 20.88 -28.72 4.99
CA GLN A 18 20.07 -28.64 6.22
C GLN A 18 20.51 -27.49 7.16
N SER A 19 21.75 -27.00 6.99
CA SER A 19 22.33 -25.86 7.71
C SER A 19 21.62 -24.53 7.45
N TRP A 20 21.03 -24.33 6.26
CA TRP A 20 20.32 -23.09 5.94
C TRP A 20 19.05 -22.93 6.78
N GLN A 21 18.31 -24.02 6.99
CA GLN A 21 17.09 -23.99 7.81
C GLN A 21 17.40 -23.62 9.27
N GLN A 22 18.49 -24.17 9.82
CA GLN A 22 18.92 -23.88 11.20
C GLN A 22 19.44 -22.45 11.35
N THR A 23 20.20 -21.96 10.36
CA THR A 23 20.76 -20.61 10.38
C THR A 23 19.66 -19.57 10.25
N LEU A 24 18.74 -19.76 9.31
CA LEU A 24 17.57 -18.90 9.11
C LEU A 24 16.63 -18.93 10.33
N GLY A 25 16.42 -20.10 10.94
CA GLY A 25 15.60 -20.23 12.15
C GLY A 25 16.14 -19.45 13.34
N ARG A 26 17.48 -19.45 13.54
CA ARG A 26 18.13 -18.67 14.60
C ARG A 26 18.03 -17.16 14.39
N ILE A 27 18.14 -16.72 13.14
CA ILE A 27 18.00 -15.30 12.77
C ILE A 27 16.54 -14.88 12.96
N ALA A 28 15.59 -15.65 12.45
CA ALA A 28 14.17 -15.38 12.60
C ALA A 28 13.75 -15.30 14.07
N ALA A 29 14.20 -16.23 14.92
CA ALA A 29 13.90 -16.22 16.36
C ALA A 29 14.46 -14.99 17.08
N ARG A 30 15.61 -14.46 16.64
CA ARG A 30 16.18 -13.23 17.19
C ARG A 30 15.40 -12.01 16.74
N LEU A 31 15.02 -11.94 15.46
CA LEU A 31 14.26 -10.82 14.89
C LEU A 31 12.81 -10.75 15.38
N SER A 32 12.22 -11.89 15.74
CA SER A 32 10.86 -11.99 16.28
C SER A 32 10.80 -11.93 17.82
N ALA A 33 11.95 -11.84 18.49
CA ALA A 33 11.99 -11.72 19.94
C ALA A 33 11.24 -10.46 20.41
N ARG A 34 10.47 -10.56 21.50
CA ARG A 34 9.69 -9.44 22.04
C ARG A 34 10.55 -8.20 22.34
N SER A 35 11.82 -8.39 22.71
CA SER A 35 12.80 -7.33 22.93
C SER A 35 13.12 -6.51 21.67
N MET A 36 12.83 -7.02 20.47
CA MET A 36 13.04 -6.30 19.21
C MET A 36 11.89 -5.37 18.84
N VAL A 37 10.74 -5.44 19.53
CA VAL A 37 9.60 -4.53 19.28
C VAL A 37 9.99 -3.05 19.30
N PRO A 38 10.70 -2.51 20.32
CA PRO A 38 11.12 -1.10 20.29
C PRO A 38 12.07 -0.79 19.12
N VAL A 39 12.92 -1.73 18.72
CA VAL A 39 13.80 -1.56 17.56
C VAL A 39 12.99 -1.45 16.27
N TRP A 40 12.02 -2.34 16.07
CA TRP A 40 11.12 -2.29 14.92
C TRP A 40 10.29 -1.01 14.90
N LEU A 41 9.77 -0.57 16.04
CA LEU A 41 9.06 0.71 16.15
C LEU A 41 9.98 1.88 15.76
N MET A 42 11.22 1.91 16.25
CA MET A 42 12.20 2.93 15.88
C MET A 42 12.48 2.93 14.38
N VAL A 43 12.66 1.75 13.77
CA VAL A 43 12.85 1.61 12.32
C VAL A 43 11.65 2.15 11.54
N ILE A 44 10.43 1.82 11.96
CA ILE A 44 9.19 2.35 11.35
C ILE A 44 9.14 3.87 11.48
N PHE A 45 9.42 4.43 12.67
CA PHE A 45 9.43 5.88 12.87
C PHE A 45 10.46 6.59 12.00
N LEU A 46 11.69 6.06 11.90
CA LEU A 46 12.74 6.64 11.06
C LEU A 46 12.38 6.55 9.57
N LEU A 47 11.79 5.43 9.14
CA LEU A 47 11.29 5.27 7.77
C LEU A 47 10.18 6.28 7.49
N SER A 48 9.18 6.39 8.36
CA SER A 48 8.10 7.36 8.24
C SER A 48 8.60 8.80 8.22
N ALA A 49 9.53 9.16 9.11
CA ALA A 49 10.15 10.48 9.13
C ALA A 49 10.89 10.78 7.82
N THR A 50 11.68 9.81 7.33
CA THR A 50 12.39 9.96 6.06
C THR A 50 11.40 10.20 4.91
N LEU A 51 10.41 9.33 4.75
CA LEU A 51 9.37 9.45 3.72
C LEU A 51 8.60 10.77 3.80
N ARG A 52 8.38 11.29 5.02
CA ARG A 52 7.69 12.56 5.25
C ARG A 52 8.55 13.76 4.88
N PHE A 53 9.84 13.74 5.19
CA PHE A 53 10.72 14.91 5.04
C PHE A 53 11.49 14.95 3.72
N THR A 54 11.62 13.83 3.00
CA THR A 54 12.30 13.81 1.69
C THR A 54 11.41 14.25 0.53
N GLY A 55 10.15 14.58 0.79
CA GLY A 55 9.23 15.09 -0.24
C GLY A 55 9.00 14.10 -1.37
N VAL A 56 8.94 12.79 -1.06
CA VAL A 56 8.67 11.74 -2.04
C VAL A 56 7.41 12.11 -2.84
N ASN A 57 7.56 12.21 -4.15
CA ASN A 57 6.45 12.50 -5.05
C ASN A 57 5.57 11.27 -5.23
N TRP A 58 4.68 11.02 -4.28
CA TRP A 58 3.73 9.91 -4.29
C TRP A 58 2.74 9.96 -5.47
N ASP A 59 2.46 11.15 -5.99
CA ASP A 59 1.51 11.35 -7.10
C ASP A 59 2.15 11.03 -8.46
N ALA A 60 3.50 11.03 -8.56
CA ALA A 60 4.26 10.74 -9.79
C ALA A 60 3.77 11.46 -11.07
N GLY A 61 3.01 12.55 -10.93
CA GLY A 61 2.35 13.24 -12.04
C GLY A 61 1.18 12.47 -12.67
N THR A 62 0.66 11.44 -12.01
CA THR A 62 -0.40 10.54 -12.51
C THR A 62 -1.81 11.14 -12.49
N HIS A 63 -1.95 12.44 -12.17
CA HIS A 63 -3.18 13.20 -12.37
C HIS A 63 -4.42 12.49 -11.82
N ARG A 64 -4.42 12.31 -10.49
CA ARG A 64 -5.57 12.15 -9.57
C ARG A 64 -6.76 11.32 -10.10
N HIS A 65 -7.10 10.27 -9.36
CA HIS A 65 -8.19 9.37 -9.72
C HIS A 65 -9.50 10.17 -9.97
N PRO A 66 -10.41 9.69 -10.86
CA PRO A 66 -11.62 10.43 -11.24
C PRO A 66 -12.52 10.84 -10.05
N ASP A 67 -12.47 10.07 -8.97
CA ASP A 67 -13.14 10.34 -7.69
C ASP A 67 -12.48 11.47 -6.88
N GLU A 68 -11.16 11.65 -6.95
CA GLU A 68 -10.47 12.81 -6.36
C GLU A 68 -10.75 14.11 -7.13
N ARG A 69 -10.92 14.01 -8.46
CA ARG A 69 -11.41 15.13 -9.28
C ARG A 69 -12.87 15.45 -8.95
N PHE A 70 -13.70 14.42 -8.74
CA PHE A 70 -15.08 14.60 -8.27
C PHE A 70 -15.14 15.32 -6.93
N LEU A 71 -14.30 14.98 -5.93
CA LEU A 71 -14.25 15.71 -4.66
C LEU A 71 -13.89 17.19 -4.86
N THR A 72 -12.94 17.48 -5.74
CA THR A 72 -12.58 18.87 -6.07
C THR A 72 -13.76 19.61 -6.71
N GLN A 73 -14.45 18.97 -7.65
CA GLN A 73 -15.64 19.53 -8.31
C GLN A 73 -16.79 19.77 -7.32
N VAL A 74 -17.04 18.83 -6.42
CA VAL A 74 -18.04 18.96 -5.33
C VAL A 74 -17.71 20.14 -4.43
N ILE A 75 -16.46 20.24 -3.96
CA ILE A 75 -16.03 21.33 -3.08
C ILE A 75 -16.17 22.69 -3.79
N THR A 76 -15.89 22.78 -5.09
CA THR A 76 -16.04 24.03 -5.86
C THR A 76 -17.48 24.37 -6.23
N GLY A 77 -18.37 23.38 -6.34
CA GLY A 77 -19.77 23.59 -6.72
C GLY A 77 -20.67 23.98 -5.56
N VAL A 78 -20.33 23.56 -4.34
CA VAL A 78 -21.10 23.84 -3.13
C VAL A 78 -21.01 25.33 -2.76
N ARG A 79 -22.16 25.93 -2.42
CA ARG A 79 -22.29 27.35 -2.04
C ARG A 79 -23.01 27.51 -0.71
N TRP A 80 -22.75 28.62 -0.03
CA TRP A 80 -23.49 28.97 1.19
C TRP A 80 -24.96 29.29 0.85
N PRO A 81 -25.93 28.75 1.62
CA PRO A 81 -27.34 29.07 1.45
C PRO A 81 -27.63 30.51 1.87
N SER A 82 -28.63 31.10 1.24
CA SER A 82 -29.11 32.46 1.51
C SER A 82 -29.86 32.57 2.85
N SER A 83 -30.31 31.45 3.41
CA SER A 83 -31.00 31.39 4.70
C SER A 83 -30.84 30.05 5.42
N PHE A 84 -31.10 30.05 6.72
CA PHE A 84 -31.12 28.82 7.52
C PHE A 84 -32.26 27.87 7.10
N GLY A 85 -33.37 28.41 6.58
CA GLY A 85 -34.46 27.60 6.03
C GLY A 85 -34.00 26.81 4.80
N GLU A 86 -33.30 27.45 3.88
CA GLU A 86 -32.74 26.82 2.68
C GLU A 86 -31.71 25.73 3.01
N TYR A 87 -30.93 25.92 4.08
CA TYR A 87 -30.01 24.89 4.58
C TYR A 87 -30.73 23.59 4.96
N LEU A 88 -31.86 23.69 5.67
CA LEU A 88 -32.60 22.55 6.20
C LEU A 88 -33.41 21.79 5.13
N HIS A 89 -33.64 22.40 3.96
CA HIS A 89 -34.39 21.79 2.87
C HIS A 89 -33.45 21.08 1.90
N GLY A 90 -33.22 19.78 2.12
CA GLY A 90 -32.25 18.99 1.37
C GLY A 90 -32.45 18.99 -0.16
N GLU A 91 -33.68 19.17 -0.64
CA GLU A 91 -33.99 19.20 -2.08
C GLU A 91 -33.51 20.46 -2.79
N VAL A 92 -33.34 21.57 -2.07
CA VAL A 92 -32.92 22.87 -2.64
C VAL A 92 -31.59 23.37 -2.09
N SER A 93 -31.12 22.82 -0.98
CA SER A 93 -29.91 23.27 -0.29
C SER A 93 -28.69 23.26 -1.25
N PRO A 94 -28.02 24.41 -1.45
CA PRO A 94 -26.79 24.49 -2.25
C PRO A 94 -25.61 23.75 -1.62
N LEU A 95 -25.73 23.39 -0.34
CA LEU A 95 -24.79 22.55 0.40
C LEU A 95 -24.99 21.04 0.12
N ASN A 96 -26.09 20.64 -0.52
CA ASN A 96 -26.27 19.26 -0.95
C ASN A 96 -25.56 19.04 -2.30
N PRO A 97 -24.51 18.18 -2.37
CA PRO A 97 -23.78 17.95 -3.60
C PRO A 97 -24.63 17.47 -4.77
N ARG A 98 -25.77 16.81 -4.51
CA ARG A 98 -26.68 16.31 -5.55
C ARG A 98 -27.41 17.43 -6.30
N ASN A 99 -27.50 18.60 -5.69
CA ASN A 99 -28.19 19.76 -6.25
C ASN A 99 -27.25 20.64 -7.11
N ASN A 100 -25.97 20.25 -7.21
CA ASN A 100 -24.96 20.92 -8.02
C ASN A 100 -24.53 20.03 -9.18
N SER A 101 -24.35 20.61 -10.37
CA SER A 101 -23.92 19.88 -11.56
C SER A 101 -22.39 19.84 -11.64
N TYR A 102 -21.84 18.67 -11.97
CA TYR A 102 -20.40 18.46 -12.20
C TYR A 102 -20.21 17.87 -13.60
N THR A 103 -19.23 18.36 -14.35
CA THR A 103 -18.88 17.94 -15.73
C THR A 103 -17.44 17.50 -15.81
#